data_AF-A0A1S3DQ94-F1
#
_entry.id   AF-A0A1S3DQ94-F1
#
_cell.length_a   1.000
_cell.length_b   1.000
_cell.length_c   1.000
_cell.angle_alpha   90.00
_cell.angle_beta   90.00
_cell.angle_gamma   90.00
#
_symmetry.space_group_name_H-M   'P 1'
#
loop_
_entity.id
_entity.type
_entity.pdbx_description
1 polymer ?
#
loop_
_entity_poly.entity_id
_entity_poly.type
_entity_poly.pdbx_seq_one_letter_code
_entity_poly.pdbx_strand_id
1 'polypeptide(L)'
;MTRTKPSSVYAGTDISTSLYKPRQRFASKRLSFSSSSSRACRRVHLVHNEYVLLVIEAGETQKDFCETLLPSLVQYQQSVMENFATSWQEILSELTKKWSTSGIDFQEISARMEKAVEIIKPSQEYVEFSSKYKECRADSLSSIEFDDSLVSDSSGRLQAGQLVVDNLTVDWVRSKMAELDTRLKETQGSLSSNLFLENDSKSLICKLPLKE
;
A
#
# COMPACT_ATOMS: atom_id res chain seq x y z
N MET A 1 46.82 -23.45 -18.93
CA MET A 1 47.70 -22.53 -19.71
C MET A 1 49.13 -22.61 -19.18
N THR A 2 49.82 -23.68 -19.54
CA THR A 2 51.24 -23.89 -19.22
C THR A 2 52.08 -23.23 -20.31
N ARG A 3 52.89 -22.26 -19.90
CA ARG A 3 53.75 -21.44 -20.75
C ARG A 3 54.90 -22.29 -21.31
N THR A 4 54.71 -22.91 -22.48
CA THR A 4 55.81 -23.51 -23.25
C THR A 4 56.42 -22.44 -24.14
N LYS A 5 57.39 -21.68 -23.60
CA LYS A 5 58.42 -21.06 -24.45
C LYS A 5 59.32 -22.21 -24.94
N PRO A 6 59.38 -22.55 -26.24
CA PRO A 6 60.22 -23.64 -26.70
C PRO A 6 61.65 -23.17 -26.91
N SER A 7 62.58 -24.10 -26.76
CA SER A 7 64.04 -24.06 -26.74
C SER A 7 64.79 -23.38 -27.90
N SER A 8 64.17 -22.45 -28.63
CA SER A 8 64.80 -21.66 -29.71
C SER A 8 65.96 -20.79 -29.21
N VAL A 9 65.84 -20.22 -28.01
CA VAL A 9 66.85 -19.31 -27.44
C VAL A 9 68.15 -20.03 -27.05
N TYR A 10 68.08 -21.34 -26.78
CA TYR A 10 69.25 -22.14 -26.39
C TYR A 10 69.93 -22.85 -27.56
N ALA A 11 69.31 -22.94 -28.74
CA ALA A 11 69.95 -23.51 -29.93
C ALA A 11 70.85 -22.50 -30.67
N GLY A 12 70.62 -21.20 -30.49
CA GLY A 12 71.42 -20.14 -31.12
C GLY A 12 72.74 -19.83 -30.41
N THR A 13 72.88 -20.21 -29.13
CA THR A 13 74.05 -19.90 -28.31
C THR A 13 75.22 -20.88 -28.51
N ASP A 14 74.96 -22.12 -28.93
CA ASP A 14 76.00 -23.14 -29.15
C ASP A 14 76.73 -23.02 -30.50
N ILE A 15 76.27 -22.17 -31.42
CA ILE A 15 76.90 -22.02 -32.75
C ILE A 15 77.92 -20.86 -32.77
N SER A 16 77.82 -19.89 -31.86
CA SER A 16 78.72 -18.72 -31.83
C SER A 16 80.14 -19.01 -31.33
N THR A 17 80.39 -20.13 -30.63
CA THR A 17 81.71 -20.49 -30.09
C THR A 17 82.54 -21.41 -30.99
N SER A 18 82.02 -21.85 -32.15
CA SER A 18 82.69 -22.84 -33.01
C SER A 18 83.38 -22.28 -34.26
N LEU A 19 83.33 -20.97 -34.54
CA LEU A 19 83.77 -20.39 -35.81
C LEU A 19 85.16 -19.70 -35.81
N TYR A 20 86.06 -20.04 -34.89
CA TYR A 20 87.45 -19.58 -34.98
C TYR A 20 88.46 -20.63 -34.49
N LYS A 21 88.94 -21.50 -35.40
CA LYS A 21 90.23 -22.16 -35.25
C LYS A 21 90.83 -22.57 -36.60
N PRO A 22 92.15 -22.36 -36.83
CA PRO A 22 92.74 -22.51 -38.16
C PRO A 22 92.90 -23.97 -38.59
N ARG A 23 92.69 -24.18 -39.89
CA ARG A 23 93.05 -25.35 -40.71
C ARG A 23 94.40 -25.96 -40.29
N GLN A 24 94.43 -27.25 -39.91
CA GLN A 24 95.43 -28.26 -40.34
C GLN A 24 95.11 -29.66 -39.76
N ARG A 25 95.14 -30.66 -40.66
CA ARG A 25 95.29 -32.12 -40.47
C ARG A 25 94.07 -32.97 -40.05
N PHE A 26 94.04 -34.17 -40.67
CA PHE A 26 93.23 -35.37 -40.44
C PHE A 26 91.90 -35.51 -41.22
N ALA A 27 92.02 -36.01 -42.45
CA ALA A 27 90.92 -36.38 -43.35
C ALA A 27 90.12 -37.63 -42.93
N SER A 28 90.51 -38.37 -41.88
CA SER A 28 89.78 -39.58 -41.44
C SER A 28 88.72 -39.35 -40.36
N LYS A 29 88.57 -38.12 -39.83
CA LYS A 29 87.50 -37.75 -38.87
C LYS A 29 86.38 -36.88 -39.46
N ARG A 30 86.41 -36.60 -40.77
CA ARG A 30 85.50 -35.62 -41.41
C ARG A 30 84.11 -36.17 -41.76
N LEU A 31 83.93 -37.49 -41.89
CA LEU A 31 82.62 -38.07 -42.22
C LEU A 31 81.63 -38.07 -41.03
N SER A 32 82.09 -38.23 -39.79
CA SER A 32 81.21 -38.28 -38.61
C SER A 32 80.66 -36.91 -38.21
N PHE A 33 81.49 -35.86 -38.25
CA PHE A 33 81.11 -34.48 -37.88
C PHE A 33 80.15 -33.82 -38.88
N SER A 34 80.29 -34.11 -40.18
CA SER A 34 79.34 -33.65 -41.20
C SER A 34 77.94 -34.25 -41.01
N SER A 35 77.87 -35.52 -40.61
CA SER A 35 76.60 -36.21 -40.36
C SER A 35 75.87 -35.74 -39.11
N SER A 36 76.58 -35.35 -38.04
CA SER A 36 75.98 -34.80 -36.82
C SER A 36 75.52 -33.36 -37.01
N SER A 37 76.31 -32.53 -37.71
CA SER A 37 75.95 -31.14 -38.01
C SER A 37 74.78 -31.04 -39.00
N SER A 38 74.70 -31.91 -40.01
CA SER A 38 73.57 -31.91 -40.95
C SER A 38 72.27 -32.35 -40.29
N ARG A 39 72.31 -33.35 -39.40
CA ARG A 39 71.16 -33.75 -38.58
C ARG A 39 70.71 -32.62 -37.64
N ALA A 40 71.65 -31.93 -37.00
CA ALA A 40 71.33 -30.79 -36.14
C ALA A 40 70.65 -29.67 -36.93
N CYS A 41 71.18 -29.30 -38.10
CA CYS A 41 70.58 -28.33 -39.01
C CYS A 41 69.17 -28.73 -39.44
N ARG A 42 68.98 -29.99 -39.86
CA ARG A 42 67.64 -30.53 -40.22
C ARG A 42 66.64 -30.40 -39.06
N ARG A 43 67.04 -30.74 -37.83
CA ARG A 43 66.15 -30.60 -36.66
C ARG A 43 65.76 -29.15 -36.40
N VAL A 44 66.70 -28.21 -36.52
CA VAL A 44 66.39 -26.78 -36.33
C VAL A 44 65.39 -26.31 -37.38
N HIS A 45 65.55 -26.70 -38.65
CA HIS A 45 64.58 -26.36 -39.69
C HIS A 45 63.20 -26.99 -39.43
N LEU A 46 63.14 -28.24 -38.99
CA LEU A 46 61.87 -28.90 -38.66
C LEU A 46 61.16 -28.18 -37.50
N VAL A 47 61.88 -27.89 -36.41
CA VAL A 47 61.33 -27.18 -35.25
C VAL A 47 60.94 -25.74 -35.59
N HIS A 48 61.69 -25.06 -36.45
CA HIS A 48 61.33 -23.73 -36.94
C HIS A 48 60.03 -23.77 -37.74
N ASN A 49 59.90 -24.69 -38.69
CA ASN A 49 58.71 -24.82 -39.51
C ASN A 49 57.48 -25.18 -38.65
N GLU A 50 57.64 -26.09 -37.71
CA GLU A 50 56.59 -26.44 -36.74
C GLU A 50 56.19 -25.23 -35.90
N TYR A 51 57.16 -24.45 -35.41
CA TYR A 51 56.87 -23.21 -34.69
C TYR A 51 56.11 -22.19 -35.54
N VAL A 52 56.50 -22.00 -36.81
CA VAL A 52 55.80 -21.08 -37.71
C VAL A 52 54.35 -21.51 -37.92
N LEU A 53 54.10 -22.81 -38.14
CA LEU A 53 52.74 -23.34 -38.27
C LEU A 53 51.91 -23.12 -37.00
N LEU A 54 52.47 -23.44 -35.82
CA LEU A 54 51.80 -23.25 -34.54
C LEU A 54 51.47 -21.77 -34.26
N VAL A 55 52.34 -20.84 -34.67
CA VAL A 55 52.08 -19.40 -34.51
C VAL A 55 50.94 -18.94 -35.42
N ILE A 56 50.88 -19.45 -36.66
CA ILE A 56 49.77 -19.12 -37.58
C ILE A 56 48.46 -19.69 -37.05
N GLU A 57 48.44 -20.96 -36.64
CA GLU A 57 47.26 -21.62 -36.06
C GLU A 57 46.78 -20.88 -34.79
N ALA A 58 47.70 -20.49 -33.90
CA ALA A 58 47.36 -19.69 -32.73
C ALA A 58 46.77 -18.32 -33.10
N GLY A 59 47.28 -17.69 -34.17
CA GLY A 59 46.76 -16.43 -34.68
C GLY A 59 45.34 -16.57 -35.26
N GLU A 60 45.08 -17.62 -36.03
CA GLU A 60 43.76 -17.90 -36.61
C GLU A 60 42.75 -18.26 -35.52
N THR A 61 43.11 -19.12 -34.56
CA THR A 61 42.22 -19.46 -33.44
C THR A 61 41.90 -18.26 -32.55
N GLN A 62 42.88 -17.38 -32.30
CA GLN A 62 42.65 -16.13 -31.58
C GLN A 62 41.68 -15.22 -32.35
N LYS A 63 41.85 -15.12 -33.68
CA LYS A 63 40.98 -14.34 -34.54
C LYS A 63 39.55 -14.86 -34.48
N ASP A 64 39.35 -16.17 -34.67
CA ASP A 64 38.03 -16.79 -34.63
C ASP A 64 37.35 -16.63 -33.26
N PHE A 65 38.12 -16.75 -32.19
CA PHE A 65 37.62 -16.52 -30.83
C PHE A 65 37.12 -15.08 -30.64
N CYS A 66 37.93 -14.10 -31.04
CA CYS A 66 37.63 -12.68 -30.81
C CYS A 66 36.59 -12.12 -31.79
N GLU A 67 36.62 -12.52 -33.06
CA GLU A 67 35.74 -11.97 -34.09
C GLU A 67 34.41 -12.71 -34.19
N THR A 68 34.36 -13.99 -33.81
CA THR A 68 33.16 -14.82 -33.98
C THR A 68 32.58 -15.29 -32.65
N LEU A 69 33.35 -16.04 -31.86
CA LEU A 69 32.79 -16.74 -30.70
C LEU A 69 32.39 -15.76 -29.58
N LEU A 70 33.28 -14.85 -29.20
CA LEU A 70 33.04 -13.91 -28.12
C LEU A 70 31.88 -12.94 -28.42
N PRO A 71 31.82 -12.29 -29.60
CA PRO A 71 30.68 -11.44 -29.95
C PRO A 71 29.35 -12.21 -29.94
N SER A 72 29.35 -13.44 -30.47
CA SER A 72 28.14 -14.28 -30.51
C SER A 72 27.65 -14.65 -29.10
N LEU A 73 28.58 -14.97 -28.19
CA LEU A 73 28.25 -15.25 -26.79
C LEU A 73 27.67 -14.02 -26.08
N VAL A 74 28.29 -12.85 -26.28
CA VAL A 74 27.83 -11.59 -25.67
C VAL A 74 26.46 -11.21 -26.22
N GLN A 75 26.24 -11.35 -27.53
CA GLN A 75 24.95 -11.05 -28.17
C GLN A 75 23.84 -11.98 -27.65
N TYR A 76 24.13 -13.27 -27.51
CA TYR A 76 23.19 -14.21 -26.90
C TYR A 76 22.85 -13.80 -25.45
N GLN A 77 23.87 -13.51 -24.64
CA GLN A 77 23.65 -13.08 -23.26
C GLN A 77 22.83 -11.77 -23.19
N GLN A 78 23.11 -10.81 -24.07
CA GLN A 78 22.34 -9.58 -24.18
C GLN A 78 20.87 -9.88 -24.49
N SER A 79 20.58 -10.75 -25.47
CA SER A 79 19.20 -11.14 -25.80
C SER A 79 18.45 -11.74 -24.61
N VAL A 80 19.13 -12.56 -23.79
CA VAL A 80 18.55 -13.14 -22.58
C VAL A 80 18.20 -12.05 -21.57
N MET A 81 19.08 -11.06 -21.41
CA MET A 81 18.85 -9.94 -20.49
C MET A 81 17.73 -9.00 -20.97
N GLU A 82 17.63 -8.75 -22.27
CA GLU A 82 16.55 -7.95 -22.86
C GLU A 82 15.19 -8.64 -22.70
N ASN A 83 15.14 -9.95 -22.90
CA ASN A 83 13.93 -10.76 -22.65
C ASN A 83 13.52 -10.71 -21.18
N PHE A 84 14.49 -10.78 -20.26
CA PHE A 84 14.23 -10.64 -18.83
C PHE A 84 13.65 -9.26 -18.50
N ALA A 85 14.24 -8.18 -19.02
CA ALA A 85 13.74 -6.82 -18.81
C ALA A 85 12.30 -6.65 -19.33
N THR A 86 12.00 -7.20 -20.51
CA THR A 86 10.67 -7.18 -21.12
C THR A 86 9.65 -7.93 -20.25
N SER A 87 10.02 -9.13 -19.78
CA SER A 87 9.15 -9.92 -18.90
C SER A 87 8.84 -9.18 -17.59
N TRP A 88 9.83 -8.53 -16.98
CA TRP A 88 9.59 -7.71 -15.79
C TRP A 88 8.70 -6.51 -16.07
N GLN A 89 8.87 -5.85 -17.22
CA GLN A 89 8.00 -4.74 -17.61
C GLN A 89 6.54 -5.19 -17.72
N GLU A 90 6.29 -6.36 -18.31
CA GLU A 90 4.95 -6.94 -18.41
C GLU A 90 4.35 -7.23 -17.02
N ILE A 91 5.11 -7.91 -16.16
CA ILE A 91 4.68 -8.24 -14.78
C ILE A 91 4.36 -6.97 -14.00
N LEU A 92 5.24 -5.97 -14.03
CA LEU A 92 5.05 -4.71 -13.31
C LEU A 92 3.89 -3.89 -13.89
N SER A 93 3.68 -3.93 -15.20
CA SER A 93 2.51 -3.30 -15.84
C SER A 93 1.20 -3.98 -15.40
N GLU A 94 1.19 -5.30 -15.31
CA GLU A 94 0.01 -6.03 -14.83
C GLU A 94 -0.25 -5.73 -13.35
N LEU A 95 0.80 -5.71 -12.52
CA LEU A 95 0.70 -5.40 -11.10
C LEU A 95 0.14 -3.98 -10.88
N THR A 96 0.65 -2.98 -11.59
CA THR A 96 0.18 -1.59 -11.47
C THR A 96 -1.27 -1.44 -11.90
N LYS A 97 -1.74 -2.18 -12.91
CA LYS A 97 -3.16 -2.22 -13.29
C LYS A 97 -4.04 -2.78 -12.16
N LYS A 98 -3.61 -3.87 -11.51
CA LYS A 98 -4.38 -4.50 -10.42
C LYS A 98 -4.32 -3.72 -9.11
N TRP A 99 -3.19 -3.06 -8.83
CA TRP A 99 -3.02 -2.26 -7.62
C TRP A 99 -3.69 -0.89 -7.72
N SER A 100 -4.05 -0.44 -8.91
CA SER A 100 -4.66 0.88 -9.11
C SER A 100 -6.00 1.00 -8.39
N THR A 101 -5.98 1.63 -7.22
CA THR A 101 -7.19 2.04 -6.47
C THR A 101 -7.91 3.23 -7.12
N SER A 102 -7.31 3.83 -8.16
CA SER A 102 -7.98 4.80 -9.01
C SER A 102 -8.80 4.14 -10.12
N GLY A 103 -8.90 2.80 -10.13
CA GLY A 103 -9.77 2.08 -11.04
C GLY A 103 -11.24 2.51 -10.90
N ILE A 104 -11.96 2.47 -12.02
CA ILE A 104 -13.38 2.86 -12.11
C ILE A 104 -14.21 2.07 -11.08
N ASP A 105 -13.93 0.77 -10.92
CA ASP A 105 -14.62 -0.10 -9.96
C ASP A 105 -14.50 0.41 -8.52
N PHE A 106 -13.33 0.89 -8.11
CA PHE A 106 -13.11 1.43 -6.76
C PHE A 106 -13.80 2.78 -6.59
N GLN A 107 -13.74 3.63 -7.61
CA GLN A 107 -14.45 4.92 -7.63
C GLN A 107 -15.97 4.73 -7.56
N GLU A 108 -16.52 3.74 -8.26
CA GLU A 108 -17.94 3.41 -8.24
C GLU A 108 -18.40 2.98 -6.83
N ILE A 109 -17.63 2.08 -6.19
CA ILE A 109 -17.92 1.64 -4.82
C ILE A 109 -17.84 2.83 -3.84
N SER A 110 -16.80 3.66 -3.95
CA SER A 110 -16.64 4.85 -3.12
C SER A 110 -17.80 5.83 -3.31
N ALA A 111 -18.21 6.11 -4.55
CA ALA A 111 -19.33 6.99 -4.85
C ALA A 111 -20.66 6.42 -4.33
N ARG A 112 -20.85 5.09 -4.37
CA ARG A 112 -22.03 4.45 -3.78
C ARG A 112 -22.04 4.57 -2.26
N MET A 113 -20.87 4.46 -1.62
CA MET A 113 -20.71 4.67 -0.18
C MET A 113 -21.05 6.12 0.20
N GLU A 114 -20.53 7.10 -0.53
CA GLU A 114 -20.82 8.52 -0.32
C GLU A 114 -22.32 8.81 -0.44
N LYS A 115 -22.98 8.31 -1.51
CA LYS A 115 -24.44 8.43 -1.66
C LYS A 115 -25.19 7.80 -0.50
N ALA A 116 -24.76 6.65 0.01
CA ALA A 116 -25.40 6.01 1.15
C ALA A 116 -25.31 6.88 2.42
N VAL A 117 -24.19 7.59 2.61
CA VAL A 117 -24.02 8.54 3.71
C VAL A 117 -24.90 9.77 3.52
N GLU A 118 -24.96 10.34 2.31
CA GLU A 118 -25.80 11.52 2.01
C GLU A 118 -27.31 11.27 2.19
N ILE A 119 -27.76 10.03 2.03
CA ILE A 119 -29.17 9.65 2.25
C ILE A 119 -29.56 9.80 3.73
N ILE A 120 -28.61 9.66 4.67
CA ILE A 120 -28.88 9.74 6.10
C ILE A 120 -29.25 11.19 6.45
N LYS A 121 -30.52 11.42 6.77
CA LYS A 121 -31.05 12.72 7.17
C LYS A 121 -31.51 12.65 8.62
N PRO A 122 -30.76 13.24 9.58
CA PRO A 122 -31.10 13.18 11.01
C PRO A 122 -32.52 13.66 11.34
N SER A 123 -33.03 14.63 10.58
CA SER A 123 -34.39 15.16 10.75
C SER A 123 -35.50 14.21 10.29
N GLN A 124 -35.19 13.22 9.44
CA GLN A 124 -36.15 12.26 8.88
C GLN A 124 -36.03 10.86 9.49
N GLU A 125 -34.93 10.57 10.18
CA GLU A 125 -34.60 9.26 10.78
C GLU A 125 -35.75 8.67 11.61
N TYR A 126 -36.40 9.49 12.44
CA TYR A 126 -37.42 9.03 13.39
C TYR A 126 -38.84 9.28 12.93
N VAL A 127 -39.09 9.71 11.69
CA VAL A 127 -40.44 10.05 11.21
C VAL A 127 -41.32 8.79 11.11
N GLU A 128 -40.79 7.71 10.54
CA GLU A 128 -41.51 6.44 10.41
C GLU A 128 -41.76 5.80 11.78
N PHE A 129 -40.73 5.78 12.63
CA PHE A 129 -40.83 5.32 14.02
C PHE A 129 -41.90 6.11 14.78
N SER A 130 -41.82 7.44 14.77
CA SER A 130 -42.77 8.30 15.49
C SER A 130 -44.20 8.12 14.99
N SER A 131 -44.40 7.97 13.67
CA SER A 131 -45.72 7.77 13.09
C SER A 131 -46.33 6.45 13.54
N LYS A 132 -45.55 5.37 13.55
CA LYS A 132 -46.00 4.04 14.00
C LYS A 132 -46.44 4.00 15.47
N TYR A 133 -45.81 4.78 16.34
CA TYR A 133 -46.09 4.80 17.78
C TYR A 133 -46.96 5.98 18.24
N LYS A 134 -47.27 6.94 17.36
CA LYS A 134 -48.24 8.02 17.62
C LYS A 134 -49.66 7.48 17.77
N GLU A 135 -50.06 6.52 16.93
CA GLU A 135 -51.37 5.85 16.98
C GLU A 135 -51.63 5.21 18.37
N CYS A 136 -50.57 4.74 19.04
CA CYS A 136 -50.68 4.08 20.34
C CYS A 136 -51.02 5.05 21.50
N ARG A 137 -50.82 6.36 21.33
CA ARG A 137 -50.84 7.34 22.43
C ARG A 137 -52.08 8.23 22.48
N ALA A 138 -52.77 8.42 21.36
CA ALA A 138 -53.90 9.35 21.28
C ALA A 138 -55.27 8.67 21.44
N ASP A 139 -55.44 7.47 20.89
CA ASP A 139 -56.76 6.82 20.82
C ASP A 139 -57.22 6.15 22.13
N SER A 140 -56.37 6.14 23.16
CA SER A 140 -56.61 5.39 24.40
C SER A 140 -56.80 6.22 25.66
N LEU A 141 -56.66 7.55 25.58
CA LEU A 141 -56.87 8.42 26.75
C LEU A 141 -58.23 9.11 26.63
N SER A 142 -59.28 8.43 27.09
CA SER A 142 -60.52 9.10 27.48
C SER A 142 -60.17 10.25 28.43
N SER A 143 -60.70 11.44 28.19
CA SER A 143 -60.54 12.57 29.10
C SER A 143 -60.90 12.13 30.51
N ILE A 144 -60.02 12.40 31.48
CA ILE A 144 -60.32 12.15 32.89
C ILE A 144 -61.44 13.13 33.27
N GLU A 145 -62.66 12.62 33.35
CA GLU A 145 -63.85 13.37 33.73
C GLU A 145 -64.23 13.07 35.17
N PHE A 146 -64.99 13.97 35.78
CA PHE A 146 -65.55 13.75 37.11
C PHE A 146 -66.60 12.62 37.04
N ASP A 147 -66.52 11.66 37.96
CA ASP A 147 -67.49 10.55 38.00
C ASP A 147 -68.81 11.03 38.60
N ASP A 148 -69.81 11.21 37.74
CA ASP A 148 -71.15 11.71 38.09
C ASP A 148 -71.88 10.81 39.11
N SER A 149 -71.53 9.52 39.20
CA SER A 149 -72.14 8.58 40.16
C SER A 149 -71.80 8.91 41.61
N LEU A 150 -70.75 9.69 41.85
CA LEU A 150 -70.32 10.09 43.20
C LEU A 150 -71.25 11.12 43.85
N VAL A 151 -72.11 11.78 43.08
CA VAL A 151 -72.96 12.89 43.56
C VAL A 151 -74.46 12.56 43.42
N SER A 152 -74.83 11.47 42.73
CA SER A 152 -76.21 11.12 42.39
C SER A 152 -77.13 10.87 43.61
N ASP A 153 -76.60 10.34 44.71
CA ASP A 153 -77.37 10.05 45.94
C ASP A 153 -77.33 11.20 46.96
N SER A 154 -76.58 12.28 46.68
CA SER A 154 -76.49 13.42 47.58
C SER A 154 -77.68 14.36 47.38
N SER A 155 -78.59 14.38 48.35
CA SER A 155 -79.70 15.35 48.37
C SER A 155 -79.19 16.73 48.78
N GLY A 156 -78.61 17.51 47.85
CA GLY A 156 -78.06 18.84 48.15
C GLY A 156 -77.43 19.60 46.98
N ARG A 157 -76.78 20.73 47.28
CA ARG A 157 -76.18 21.70 46.31
C ARG A 157 -74.90 21.18 45.60
N LEU A 158 -74.52 19.92 45.81
CA LEU A 158 -73.32 19.31 45.21
C LEU A 158 -73.59 19.02 43.73
N GLN A 159 -72.70 19.48 42.84
CA GLN A 159 -72.76 19.22 41.40
C GLN A 159 -71.43 18.65 40.92
N ALA A 160 -71.49 17.71 39.98
CA ALA A 160 -70.32 17.13 39.37
C ALA A 160 -69.43 18.20 38.72
N GLY A 161 -68.11 18.06 38.88
CA GLY A 161 -67.13 18.99 38.32
C GLY A 161 -67.17 20.42 38.87
N GLN A 162 -68.00 20.72 39.88
CA GLN A 162 -68.13 22.06 40.45
C GLN A 162 -67.83 22.11 41.95
N LEU A 163 -67.19 23.20 42.38
CA LEU A 163 -66.90 23.45 43.79
C LEU A 163 -68.13 24.07 44.49
N VAL A 164 -68.54 23.50 45.61
CA VAL A 164 -69.58 24.09 46.47
C VAL A 164 -68.94 25.02 47.49
N VAL A 165 -69.43 26.26 47.54
CA VAL A 165 -68.99 27.29 48.49
C VAL A 165 -70.17 27.68 49.37
N ASP A 166 -70.17 27.19 50.60
CA ASP A 166 -71.17 27.50 51.63
C ASP A 166 -70.51 27.94 52.94
N ASN A 167 -71.32 28.11 54.00
CA ASN A 167 -70.85 28.52 55.32
C ASN A 167 -69.91 27.49 55.98
N LEU A 168 -69.81 26.27 55.45
CA LEU A 168 -68.93 25.21 55.96
C LEU A 168 -67.61 25.16 55.17
N THR A 169 -67.62 25.47 53.86
CA THR A 169 -66.45 25.29 52.99
C THR A 169 -65.74 26.58 52.59
N VAL A 170 -66.33 27.77 52.81
CA VAL A 170 -65.79 29.05 52.31
C VAL A 170 -64.37 29.37 52.81
N ASP A 171 -64.08 29.15 54.09
CA ASP A 171 -62.75 29.42 54.65
C ASP A 171 -61.71 28.42 54.13
N TRP A 172 -62.10 27.17 53.94
CA TRP A 172 -61.26 26.14 53.36
C TRP A 172 -60.93 26.44 51.90
N VAL A 173 -61.92 26.82 51.08
CA VAL A 173 -61.72 27.18 49.67
C VAL A 173 -60.80 28.40 49.54
N ARG A 174 -60.97 29.42 50.40
CA ARG A 174 -60.09 30.60 50.43
C ARG A 174 -58.66 30.24 50.81
N SER A 175 -58.47 29.40 51.82
CA SER A 175 -57.15 28.89 52.21
C SER A 175 -56.50 28.09 51.09
N LYS A 176 -57.28 27.21 50.42
CA LYS A 176 -56.78 26.38 49.31
C LYS A 176 -56.41 27.23 48.09
N MET A 177 -57.16 28.29 47.81
CA MET A 177 -56.83 29.23 46.74
C MET A 177 -55.51 29.96 47.01
N ALA A 178 -55.28 30.43 48.25
CA ALA A 178 -54.01 31.07 48.61
C ALA A 178 -52.82 30.09 48.52
N GLU A 179 -53.01 28.84 48.93
CA GLU A 179 -52.02 27.77 48.77
C GLU A 179 -51.73 27.47 47.29
N LEU A 180 -52.76 27.42 46.44
CA LEU A 180 -52.56 27.18 45.01
C LEU A 180 -51.89 28.36 44.31
N ASP A 181 -52.21 29.60 44.68
CA ASP A 181 -51.59 30.80 44.11
C ASP A 181 -50.11 30.92 44.47
N THR A 182 -49.76 30.56 45.72
CA THR A 182 -48.34 30.47 46.14
C THR A 182 -47.60 29.37 45.38
N ARG A 183 -48.17 28.16 45.29
CA ARG A 183 -47.59 27.07 44.49
C ARG A 183 -47.46 27.40 43.01
N LEU A 184 -48.42 28.12 42.44
CA LEU A 184 -48.38 28.56 41.04
C LEU A 184 -47.22 29.54 40.83
N LYS A 185 -47.07 30.54 41.69
CA LYS A 185 -45.96 31.51 41.65
C LYS A 185 -44.60 30.83 41.79
N GLU A 186 -44.47 29.87 42.70
CA GLU A 186 -43.24 29.07 42.86
C GLU A 186 -42.93 28.23 41.60
N THR A 187 -43.94 27.59 41.02
CA THR A 187 -43.79 26.78 39.81
C THR A 187 -43.41 27.65 38.61
N GLN A 188 -44.04 28.82 38.46
CA GLN A 188 -43.74 29.78 37.42
C GLN A 188 -42.32 30.35 37.56
N GLY A 189 -41.90 30.69 38.78
CA GLY A 189 -40.52 31.10 39.06
C GLY A 189 -39.51 30.02 38.69
N SER A 190 -39.80 28.77 39.04
CA SER A 190 -38.98 27.60 38.71
C SER A 190 -38.90 27.33 37.20
N LEU A 191 -39.98 27.59 36.45
CA LEU A 191 -39.98 27.52 34.99
C LEU A 191 -39.12 28.62 34.37
N SER A 192 -39.25 29.86 34.84
CA SER A 192 -38.44 30.98 34.37
C SER A 192 -36.95 30.77 34.64
N SER A 193 -36.57 30.22 35.79
CA SER A 193 -35.17 29.89 36.08
C SER A 193 -34.64 28.75 35.21
N ASN A 194 -35.45 27.71 34.93
CA ASN A 194 -35.05 26.64 34.02
C ASN A 194 -34.87 27.14 32.58
N LEU A 195 -35.77 28.00 32.09
CA LEU A 195 -35.65 28.63 30.76
C LEU A 195 -34.41 29.52 30.65
N PHE A 196 -34.04 30.21 31.73
CA PHE A 196 -32.81 31.00 31.79
C PHE A 196 -31.56 30.11 31.66
N LEU A 197 -31.51 29.00 32.41
CA LEU A 197 -30.43 28.02 32.33
C LEU A 197 -30.33 27.35 30.95
N GLU A 198 -31.45 27.07 30.30
CA GLU A 198 -31.48 26.50 28.95
C GLU A 198 -30.92 27.47 27.90
N ASN A 199 -31.22 28.76 28.04
CA ASN A 199 -30.66 29.81 27.17
C ASN A 199 -29.15 30.01 27.37
N ASP A 200 -28.69 29.97 28.62
CA ASP A 200 -27.24 30.01 28.93
C ASP A 200 -26.52 28.78 28.36
N SER A 201 -27.12 27.59 28.49
CA SER A 201 -26.60 26.34 27.96
C SER A 201 -26.46 26.36 26.44
N LYS A 202 -27.49 26.84 25.73
CA LYS A 202 -27.44 27.04 24.27
C LYS A 202 -26.34 28.05 23.87
N SER A 203 -26.15 29.10 24.67
CA SER A 203 -25.09 30.09 24.43
C SER A 203 -23.67 29.51 24.58
N LEU A 204 -23.49 28.54 25.49
CA LEU A 204 -22.22 27.84 25.72
C LEU A 204 -21.91 26.85 24.60
N ILE A 205 -22.93 26.13 24.10
CA ILE A 205 -22.77 25.17 22.99
C ILE A 205 -22.35 25.87 21.70
N CYS A 206 -22.89 27.07 21.39
CA CYS A 206 -22.49 27.86 20.23
C CYS A 206 -21.07 28.46 20.31
N LYS A 207 -20.40 28.40 21.46
CA LYS A 207 -19.05 28.97 21.68
C LYS A 207 -17.93 27.95 21.66
N LEU A 208 -18.22 26.65 21.49
CA LEU A 208 -17.18 25.63 21.37
C LEU A 208 -16.56 25.71 19.96
N PRO A 209 -15.25 26.02 19.82
CA PRO A 209 -14.60 26.00 18.52
C PRO A 209 -14.60 24.56 18.01
N LEU A 210 -15.22 24.34 16.85
CA LEU A 210 -15.02 23.14 16.06
C LEU A 210 -13.51 23.06 15.76
N LYS A 211 -12.81 22.17 16.46
CA LYS A 211 -11.45 21.80 16.07
C LYS A 211 -11.54 21.06 14.75
N GLU A 212 -10.97 21.68 13.72
CA GLU A 212 -10.61 21.07 12.44
C GLU A 212 -9.79 19.79 12.62
#